data_AF-A0A4S3IZJ4-F1
#
_entry.id   AF-A0A4S3IZJ4-F1
#
_cell.length_a   1.000
_cell.length_b   1.000
_cell.length_c   1.000
_cell.angle_alpha   90.00
_cell.angle_beta   90.00
_cell.angle_gamma   90.00
#
_symmetry.space_group_name_H-M   'P 1'
#
loop_
_entity.id
_entity.type
_entity.pdbx_description
1 polymer ?
#
loop_
_entity_poly.entity_id
_entity_poly.type
_entity_poly.pdbx_seq_one_letter_code
_entity_poly.pdbx_strand_id
1 'polypeptide(L)'
;MQNLCIYEHTSLGGSSFCSLFTEQEWKDFAYNVDIQYYGDYAYGSPTGRAQGIGYVLELAARLEGKLIYSSDTSINSTFDDNTKMFPMGQPFYMDMSHDDILLSVITALGLDYIKYGPEGLPSDVDHAVSNRTFRLSDFTPFGARFMSEIWSCPSDVSFEDLDPILYVNPRLEGKDTKRYIRFLLNDAPLPLKGLKGCDGSENGFCPVEGFLGDVEKLKDRAEYQFACFGEYPHGKQVGDGVPELE
;
A
#
# COMPACT_ATOMS: atom_id res chain seq x y z
N MET A 1 -16.58 -23.57 -5.45
CA MET A 1 -17.97 -23.08 -5.21
C MET A 1 -18.03 -21.94 -4.18
N GLN A 2 -17.04 -21.77 -3.29
CA GLN A 2 -16.98 -20.64 -2.34
C GLN A 2 -17.05 -19.25 -3.02
N ASN A 3 -16.43 -19.08 -4.20
CA ASN A 3 -16.60 -17.86 -5.00
C ASN A 3 -18.07 -17.51 -5.30
N LEU A 4 -18.95 -18.48 -5.57
CA LEU A 4 -20.37 -18.21 -5.82
C LEU A 4 -21.05 -17.58 -4.61
N CYS A 5 -20.74 -18.06 -3.40
CA CYS A 5 -21.23 -17.45 -2.17
C CYS A 5 -20.85 -15.97 -2.09
N ILE A 6 -19.58 -15.65 -2.33
CA ILE A 6 -19.06 -14.28 -2.23
C ILE A 6 -19.75 -13.36 -3.25
N TYR A 7 -19.75 -13.73 -4.53
CA TYR A 7 -20.33 -12.91 -5.59
C TYR A 7 -21.85 -12.78 -5.52
N GLU A 8 -22.58 -13.83 -5.15
CA GLU A 8 -24.03 -13.73 -4.92
C GLU A 8 -24.32 -12.89 -3.68
N HIS A 9 -23.55 -13.04 -2.60
CA HIS A 9 -23.77 -12.24 -1.40
C HIS A 9 -23.60 -10.74 -1.67
N THR A 10 -22.55 -10.35 -2.41
CA THR A 10 -22.33 -8.94 -2.77
C THR A 10 -23.35 -8.40 -3.77
N SER A 11 -23.83 -9.24 -4.70
CA SER A 11 -24.76 -8.80 -5.75
C SER A 11 -26.24 -8.86 -5.34
N LEU A 12 -26.60 -9.82 -4.48
CA LEU A 12 -27.99 -10.17 -4.15
C LEU A 12 -28.31 -10.02 -2.64
N GLY A 13 -27.32 -9.71 -1.80
CA GLY A 13 -27.49 -9.57 -0.35
C GLY A 13 -27.53 -10.89 0.42
N GLY A 14 -27.26 -12.03 -0.24
CA GLY A 14 -27.23 -13.35 0.38
C GLY A 14 -26.90 -14.47 -0.63
N SER A 15 -26.45 -15.61 -0.13
CA SER A 15 -26.22 -16.80 -0.96
C SER A 15 -26.39 -18.10 -0.17
N SER A 16 -27.12 -19.05 -0.75
CA SER A 16 -27.26 -20.40 -0.17
C SER A 16 -25.99 -21.23 -0.29
N PHE A 17 -25.06 -20.86 -1.18
CA PHE A 17 -23.77 -21.53 -1.28
C PHE A 17 -22.90 -21.29 -0.04
N CYS A 18 -23.17 -20.24 0.75
CA CYS A 18 -22.33 -19.91 1.90
C CYS A 18 -22.38 -20.97 3.00
N SER A 19 -23.56 -21.57 3.23
CA SER A 19 -23.78 -22.59 4.25
C SER A 19 -23.34 -24.00 3.84
N LEU A 20 -22.84 -24.18 2.61
CA LEU A 20 -22.31 -25.48 2.16
C LEU A 20 -20.92 -25.77 2.72
N PHE A 21 -20.25 -24.77 3.29
CA PHE A 21 -18.89 -24.87 3.80
C PHE A 21 -18.86 -24.59 5.30
N THR A 22 -18.03 -25.33 6.01
CA THR A 22 -17.68 -25.13 7.41
C THR A 22 -16.83 -23.88 7.59
N GLU A 23 -16.73 -23.41 8.84
CA GLU A 23 -15.86 -22.27 9.18
C GLU A 23 -14.39 -22.55 8.82
N GLN A 24 -13.91 -23.79 9.00
CA GLN A 24 -12.54 -24.15 8.65
C GLN A 24 -12.30 -24.07 7.15
N GLU A 25 -13.21 -24.58 6.32
CA GLU A 25 -13.10 -24.47 4.87
C GLU A 25 -13.10 -23.01 4.39
N TRP A 26 -13.83 -22.12 5.09
CA TRP A 26 -13.76 -20.67 4.83
C TRP A 26 -12.42 -20.05 5.20
N LYS A 27 -11.82 -20.45 6.33
CA LYS A 27 -10.48 -19.99 6.73
C LYS A 27 -9.43 -20.46 5.72
N ASP A 28 -9.52 -21.70 5.27
CA ASP A 28 -8.59 -22.30 4.30
C ASP A 28 -8.74 -21.63 2.92
N PHE A 29 -9.97 -21.33 2.50
CA PHE A 29 -10.22 -20.56 1.28
C PHE A 29 -9.65 -19.14 1.37
N ALA A 30 -9.89 -18.42 2.47
CA ALA A 30 -9.32 -17.09 2.66
C ALA A 30 -7.78 -17.13 2.61
N TYR A 31 -7.17 -18.14 3.22
CA TYR A 31 -5.72 -18.31 3.20
C TYR A 31 -5.17 -18.70 1.83
N ASN A 32 -5.90 -19.50 1.06
CA ASN A 32 -5.53 -19.80 -0.32
C ASN A 32 -5.47 -18.52 -1.18
N VAL A 33 -6.44 -17.63 -1.01
CA VAL A 33 -6.44 -16.31 -1.68
C VAL A 33 -5.33 -15.40 -1.13
N ASP A 34 -5.05 -15.44 0.19
CA ASP A 34 -3.94 -14.70 0.80
C ASP A 34 -2.60 -15.09 0.17
N ILE A 35 -2.31 -16.39 0.02
CA ILE A 35 -1.07 -16.90 -0.60
C ILE A 35 -0.95 -16.37 -2.02
N GLN A 36 -2.03 -16.44 -2.80
CA GLN A 36 -2.04 -15.97 -4.18
C GLN A 36 -1.67 -14.48 -4.25
N TYR A 37 -2.40 -13.61 -3.55
CA TYR A 37 -2.17 -12.17 -3.65
C TYR A 37 -0.85 -11.72 -3.03
N TYR A 38 -0.41 -12.38 -1.96
CA TYR A 38 0.90 -12.09 -1.38
C TYR A 38 2.04 -12.43 -2.35
N GLY A 39 1.94 -13.59 -3.02
CA GLY A 39 2.91 -14.08 -3.99
C GLY A 39 2.86 -13.36 -5.34
N ASP A 40 1.71 -12.82 -5.74
CA ASP A 40 1.53 -12.17 -7.04
C ASP A 40 1.81 -10.66 -6.98
N TYR A 41 1.44 -9.98 -5.88
CA TYR A 41 1.38 -8.50 -5.84
C TYR A 41 2.01 -7.86 -4.60
N ALA A 42 2.33 -8.63 -3.55
CA ALA A 42 2.94 -8.12 -2.33
C ALA A 42 4.43 -8.48 -2.21
N TYR A 43 4.93 -8.55 -0.97
CA TYR A 43 6.31 -8.89 -0.66
C TYR A 43 6.75 -10.28 -1.16
N GLY A 44 5.81 -11.20 -1.39
CA GLY A 44 6.09 -12.51 -1.97
C GLY A 44 6.33 -12.46 -3.47
N SER A 45 6.03 -11.35 -4.14
CA SER A 45 6.17 -11.19 -5.59
C SER A 45 7.51 -10.57 -5.97
N PRO A 46 8.25 -11.13 -6.94
CA PRO A 46 9.47 -10.51 -7.45
C PRO A 46 9.21 -9.15 -8.14
N THR A 47 7.95 -8.79 -8.38
CA THR A 47 7.55 -7.51 -8.99
C THR A 47 6.67 -6.66 -8.08
N GLY A 48 6.44 -7.08 -6.84
CA GLY A 48 5.44 -6.46 -5.95
C GLY A 48 5.72 -4.98 -5.68
N ARG A 49 6.99 -4.60 -5.48
CA ARG A 49 7.37 -3.17 -5.37
C ARG A 49 7.30 -2.44 -6.70
N ALA A 50 7.79 -3.07 -7.78
CA ALA A 50 7.85 -2.47 -9.11
C ALA A 50 6.46 -2.05 -9.62
N GLN A 51 5.43 -2.87 -9.40
CA GLN A 51 4.08 -2.57 -9.88
C GLN A 51 3.47 -1.31 -9.21
N GLY A 52 3.80 -1.04 -7.94
CA GLY A 52 3.29 0.11 -7.20
C GLY A 52 4.14 1.37 -7.25
N ILE A 53 5.40 1.29 -7.70
CA ILE A 53 6.36 2.39 -7.53
C ILE A 53 5.97 3.67 -8.29
N GLY A 54 5.31 3.53 -9.45
CA GLY A 54 4.86 4.67 -10.23
C GLY A 54 3.92 5.58 -9.44
N TYR A 55 2.96 5.02 -8.71
CA TYR A 55 2.05 5.80 -7.87
C TYR A 55 2.78 6.51 -6.72
N VAL A 56 3.77 5.86 -6.10
CA VAL A 56 4.56 6.46 -5.01
C VAL A 56 5.34 7.69 -5.53
N LEU A 57 5.89 7.59 -6.73
CA LEU A 57 6.58 8.68 -7.42
C LEU A 57 5.62 9.81 -7.82
N GLU A 58 4.42 9.49 -8.32
CA GLU A 58 3.36 10.48 -8.60
C GLU A 58 2.89 11.20 -7.33
N LEU A 59 2.72 10.47 -6.22
CA LEU A 59 2.39 11.05 -4.92
C LEU A 59 3.49 12.03 -4.47
N ALA A 60 4.76 11.63 -4.56
CA ALA A 60 5.88 12.51 -4.24
C ALA A 60 5.88 13.78 -5.11
N ALA A 61 5.67 13.63 -6.41
CA ALA A 61 5.56 14.73 -7.36
C ALA A 61 4.43 15.72 -6.98
N ARG A 62 3.26 15.22 -6.56
CA ARG A 62 2.14 16.05 -6.06
C ARG A 62 2.52 16.80 -4.78
N LEU A 63 3.23 16.16 -3.84
CA LEU A 63 3.66 16.77 -2.57
C LEU A 63 4.74 17.83 -2.74
N GLU A 64 5.63 17.64 -3.72
CA GLU A 64 6.69 18.58 -4.08
C GLU A 64 6.22 19.68 -5.04
N GLY A 65 5.08 19.48 -5.72
CA GLY A 65 4.60 20.38 -6.76
C GLY A 65 5.47 20.35 -8.03
N LYS A 66 5.98 19.17 -8.39
CA LYS A 66 6.90 18.97 -9.53
C LYS A 66 6.27 18.06 -10.58
N LEU A 67 6.44 18.41 -11.86
CA LEU A 67 6.00 17.57 -12.98
C LEU A 67 7.04 16.48 -13.29
N ILE A 68 6.61 15.41 -13.95
CA ILE A 68 7.46 14.25 -14.29
C ILE A 68 7.69 14.23 -15.80
N TYR A 69 8.86 14.69 -16.24
CA TYR A 69 9.18 14.85 -17.67
C TYR A 69 9.66 13.55 -18.35
N SER A 70 10.07 12.56 -17.56
CA SER A 70 10.56 11.27 -18.06
C SER A 70 10.35 10.20 -16.99
N SER A 71 10.14 8.97 -17.42
CA SER A 71 9.97 7.83 -16.53
C SER A 71 10.66 6.59 -17.09
N ASP A 72 11.27 5.83 -16.19
CA ASP A 72 11.78 4.47 -16.36
C ASP A 72 10.96 3.46 -15.54
N THR A 73 9.73 3.83 -15.15
CA THR A 73 8.78 3.03 -14.37
C THR A 73 7.43 2.95 -15.10
N SER A 74 6.34 2.67 -14.39
CA SER A 74 4.99 2.60 -14.96
C SER A 74 4.37 3.96 -15.29
N ILE A 75 5.00 5.08 -14.89
CA ILE A 75 4.49 6.43 -15.15
C ILE A 75 4.54 6.75 -16.64
N ASN A 76 3.44 7.29 -17.16
CA ASN A 76 3.38 7.87 -18.49
C ASN A 76 3.71 9.37 -18.44
N SER A 77 4.94 9.73 -18.79
CA SER A 77 5.39 11.13 -18.72
C SER A 77 4.62 12.09 -19.65
N THR A 78 3.93 11.61 -20.69
CA THR A 78 3.08 12.48 -21.52
C THR A 78 1.85 13.00 -20.77
N PHE A 79 1.36 12.27 -19.76
CA PHE A 79 0.28 12.75 -18.90
C PHE A 79 0.82 13.59 -17.73
N ASP A 80 2.01 13.26 -17.24
CA ASP A 80 2.55 13.84 -16.00
C ASP A 80 3.51 15.02 -16.21
N ASP A 81 3.87 15.34 -17.46
CA ASP A 81 4.71 16.48 -17.82
C ASP A 81 3.95 17.81 -17.94
N ASN A 82 2.64 17.82 -17.68
CA ASN A 82 1.79 18.99 -17.83
C ASN A 82 0.67 19.08 -16.79
N THR A 83 0.37 20.32 -16.37
CA THR A 83 -0.65 20.59 -15.35
C THR A 83 -2.09 20.43 -15.84
N LYS A 84 -2.30 20.16 -17.15
CA LYS A 84 -3.64 19.94 -17.71
C LYS A 84 -4.14 18.55 -17.36
N MET A 85 -3.26 17.55 -17.40
CA MET A 85 -3.57 16.15 -17.10
C MET A 85 -3.10 15.74 -15.71
N PHE A 86 -2.02 16.34 -15.20
CA PHE A 86 -1.48 16.10 -13.85
C PHE A 86 -1.43 17.41 -13.04
N PRO A 87 -2.58 17.92 -12.57
CA PRO A 87 -2.68 19.21 -11.88
C PRO A 87 -2.01 19.19 -10.50
N MET A 88 -1.32 20.27 -10.17
CA MET A 88 -0.66 20.45 -8.86
C MET A 88 -1.52 21.26 -7.88
N GLY A 89 -1.30 21.02 -6.59
CA GLY A 89 -1.91 21.82 -5.52
C GLY A 89 -3.43 21.72 -5.40
N GLN A 90 -4.04 20.63 -5.87
CA GLN A 90 -5.46 20.38 -5.61
C GLN A 90 -5.66 20.07 -4.13
N PRO A 91 -6.78 20.50 -3.52
CA PRO A 91 -7.12 20.13 -2.15
C PRO A 91 -7.48 18.64 -2.02
N PHE A 92 -7.81 17.98 -3.13
CA PHE A 92 -8.24 16.60 -3.17
C PHE A 92 -7.84 15.95 -4.50
N TYR A 93 -7.35 14.72 -4.42
CA TYR A 93 -7.01 13.86 -5.54
C TYR A 93 -7.74 12.52 -5.35
N MET A 94 -8.25 11.94 -6.43
CA MET A 94 -8.93 10.65 -6.39
C MET A 94 -8.54 9.82 -7.62
N ASP A 95 -7.84 8.73 -7.36
CA ASP A 95 -7.45 7.74 -8.35
C ASP A 95 -8.25 6.45 -8.05
N MET A 96 -8.78 5.81 -9.10
CA MET A 96 -9.50 4.54 -8.99
C MET A 96 -8.67 3.45 -9.68
N SER A 97 -8.42 2.36 -8.96
CA SER A 97 -7.57 1.26 -9.44
C SER A 97 -8.13 -0.10 -9.01
N HIS A 98 -7.34 -1.14 -9.18
CA HIS A 98 -7.62 -2.51 -8.79
C HIS A 98 -6.94 -2.88 -7.47
N ASP A 99 -7.46 -3.92 -6.83
CA ASP A 99 -7.00 -4.49 -5.57
C ASP A 99 -5.51 -4.88 -5.61
N ASP A 100 -5.09 -5.54 -6.68
CA ASP A 100 -3.68 -5.88 -6.93
C ASP A 100 -2.74 -4.66 -6.88
N ILE A 101 -3.10 -3.57 -7.56
CA ILE A 101 -2.28 -2.35 -7.59
C ILE A 101 -2.26 -1.64 -6.24
N LEU A 102 -3.38 -1.58 -5.51
CA LEU A 102 -3.38 -1.02 -4.15
C LEU A 102 -2.40 -1.78 -3.25
N LEU A 103 -2.36 -3.10 -3.37
CA LEU A 103 -1.45 -3.96 -2.62
C LEU A 103 0.02 -3.72 -3.01
N SER A 104 0.29 -3.59 -4.31
CA SER A 104 1.63 -3.25 -4.80
C SER A 104 2.07 -1.85 -4.40
N VAL A 105 1.18 -0.86 -4.32
CA VAL A 105 1.49 0.49 -3.79
C VAL A 105 1.92 0.42 -2.32
N ILE A 106 1.16 -0.30 -1.49
CA ILE A 106 1.51 -0.50 -0.06
C ILE A 106 2.86 -1.21 0.07
N THR A 107 3.12 -2.19 -0.80
CA THR A 107 4.40 -2.92 -0.85
C THR A 107 5.55 -2.02 -1.30
N ALA A 108 5.34 -1.17 -2.32
CA ALA A 108 6.30 -0.20 -2.81
C ALA A 108 6.67 0.87 -1.77
N LEU A 109 5.73 1.25 -0.89
CA LEU A 109 6.00 2.10 0.28
C LEU A 109 6.94 1.44 1.29
N GLY A 110 7.18 0.13 1.22
CA GLY A 110 8.16 -0.54 2.06
C GLY A 110 7.73 -0.71 3.51
N LEU A 111 6.43 -0.79 3.78
CA LEU A 111 5.90 -0.96 5.14
C LEU A 111 6.14 -2.39 5.65
N ASP A 112 6.82 -2.52 6.79
CA ASP A 112 7.13 -3.82 7.40
C ASP A 112 5.87 -4.57 7.88
N TYR A 113 4.79 -3.85 8.18
CA TYR A 113 3.55 -4.42 8.74
C TYR A 113 2.94 -5.51 7.84
N ILE A 114 3.04 -5.36 6.51
CA ILE A 114 2.50 -6.31 5.54
C ILE A 114 3.47 -7.46 5.22
N LYS A 115 4.74 -7.34 5.62
CA LYS A 115 5.77 -8.36 5.37
C LYS A 115 5.55 -9.55 6.30
N TYR A 116 5.50 -10.76 5.74
CA TYR A 116 5.35 -11.98 6.53
C TYR A 116 6.71 -12.56 6.96
N GLY A 117 7.63 -12.71 6.01
CA GLY A 117 8.94 -13.32 6.25
C GLY A 117 9.75 -13.50 4.96
N PRO A 118 11.01 -13.95 5.06
CA PRO A 118 11.91 -14.09 3.93
C PRO A 118 11.48 -15.17 2.93
N GLU A 119 10.79 -16.23 3.39
CA GLU A 119 10.31 -17.33 2.55
C GLU A 119 8.90 -17.10 1.99
N GLY A 120 8.31 -15.92 2.25
CA GLY A 120 6.91 -15.62 1.94
C GLY A 120 5.89 -16.39 2.79
N LEU A 121 4.62 -16.39 2.36
CA LEU A 121 3.54 -17.10 3.05
C LEU A 121 3.65 -18.62 2.82
N PRO A 122 3.58 -19.45 3.89
CA PRO A 122 3.64 -20.90 3.76
C PRO A 122 2.51 -21.45 2.89
N SER A 123 2.85 -22.11 1.78
CA SER A 123 1.88 -22.71 0.85
C SER A 123 1.68 -24.21 1.06
N ASP A 124 2.63 -24.91 1.68
CA ASP A 124 2.57 -26.36 1.94
C ASP A 124 2.14 -26.60 3.40
N VAL A 125 0.84 -26.40 3.67
CA VAL A 125 0.23 -26.56 5.00
C VAL A 125 -1.16 -27.19 4.88
N ASP A 126 -1.57 -27.97 5.88
CA ASP A 126 -2.87 -28.64 5.89
C ASP A 126 -4.05 -27.67 6.05
N HIS A 127 -3.84 -26.56 6.77
CA HIS A 127 -4.85 -25.56 7.08
C HIS A 127 -4.27 -24.15 7.16
N ALA A 128 -5.16 -23.15 7.09
CA ALA A 128 -4.83 -21.73 7.22
C ALA A 128 -3.98 -21.40 8.46
N VAL A 129 -2.89 -20.67 8.24
CA VAL A 129 -2.04 -20.18 9.34
C VAL A 129 -2.79 -19.11 10.13
N SER A 130 -3.05 -19.35 11.41
CA SER A 130 -3.93 -18.50 12.24
C SER A 130 -3.29 -17.16 12.64
N ASN A 131 -1.99 -17.14 12.97
CA ASN A 131 -1.26 -15.95 13.41
C ASN A 131 -0.38 -15.38 12.29
N ARG A 132 -1.01 -14.86 11.24
CA ARG A 132 -0.35 -14.25 10.08
C ARG A 132 -0.57 -12.74 10.05
N THR A 133 0.47 -12.01 9.63
CA THR A 133 0.45 -10.55 9.45
C THR A 133 -0.28 -10.12 8.18
N PHE A 134 -0.34 -11.00 7.18
CA PHE A 134 -1.01 -10.75 5.91
C PHE A 134 -2.38 -11.45 5.84
N ARG A 135 -3.44 -10.66 5.63
CA ARG A 135 -4.81 -11.11 5.38
C ARG A 135 -5.42 -10.21 4.33
N LEU A 136 -5.60 -10.69 3.10
CA LEU A 136 -6.04 -9.87 1.97
C LEU A 136 -7.33 -9.10 2.27
N SER A 137 -8.26 -9.72 3.01
CA SER A 137 -9.52 -9.10 3.43
C SER A 137 -9.36 -7.80 4.22
N ASP A 138 -8.24 -7.64 4.92
CA ASP A 138 -7.95 -6.44 5.73
C ASP A 138 -7.31 -5.33 4.87
N PHE A 139 -6.68 -5.70 3.74
CA PHE A 139 -6.00 -4.77 2.84
C PHE A 139 -6.89 -4.31 1.69
N THR A 140 -7.37 -5.25 0.87
CA THR A 140 -8.09 -4.95 -0.38
C THR A 140 -9.43 -5.69 -0.49
N PRO A 141 -10.36 -5.50 0.45
CA PRO A 141 -11.74 -5.95 0.28
C PRO A 141 -12.42 -5.22 -0.90
N PHE A 142 -13.61 -5.68 -1.32
CA PHE A 142 -14.41 -4.91 -2.28
C PHE A 142 -14.66 -3.48 -1.77
N GLY A 143 -14.28 -2.49 -2.57
CA GLY A 143 -14.39 -1.08 -2.20
C GLY A 143 -13.27 -0.57 -1.28
N ALA A 144 -12.13 -1.26 -1.26
CA ALA A 144 -10.93 -0.83 -0.54
C ALA A 144 -10.55 0.62 -0.85
N ARG A 145 -10.06 1.32 0.17
CA ARG A 145 -9.61 2.70 0.05
C ARG A 145 -8.26 2.88 0.74
N PHE A 146 -7.30 3.37 -0.02
CA PHE A 146 -5.99 3.79 0.45
C PHE A 146 -5.90 5.33 0.35
N MET A 147 -5.69 6.00 1.47
CA MET A 147 -5.73 7.46 1.58
C MET A 147 -4.39 7.98 2.10
N SER A 148 -3.87 9.03 1.45
CA SER A 148 -2.73 9.80 1.92
C SER A 148 -3.22 11.17 2.39
N GLU A 149 -3.19 11.40 3.69
CA GLU A 149 -3.65 12.64 4.30
C GLU A 149 -2.46 13.56 4.59
N ILE A 150 -2.60 14.84 4.26
CA ILE A 150 -1.61 15.87 4.59
C ILE A 150 -2.15 16.75 5.70
N TRP A 151 -1.42 16.76 6.81
CA TRP A 151 -1.75 17.49 8.02
C TRP A 151 -0.76 18.63 8.24
N SER A 152 -1.27 19.83 8.49
CA SER A 152 -0.47 20.94 9.00
C SER A 152 -0.65 21.01 10.51
N CYS A 153 0.44 20.82 11.25
CA CYS A 153 0.44 20.77 12.72
C CYS A 153 1.43 21.81 13.30
N PRO A 154 1.26 22.24 14.56
CA PRO A 154 2.28 23.04 15.25
C PRO A 154 3.63 22.33 15.28
N SER A 155 4.73 23.09 15.23
CA SER A 155 6.09 22.54 15.16
C SER A 155 6.51 21.68 16.37
N ASP A 156 5.82 21.84 17.51
CA ASP A 156 6.01 21.20 18.81
C ASP A 156 4.89 20.19 19.16
N VAL A 157 4.08 19.79 18.18
CA VAL A 157 3.01 18.81 18.35
C VAL A 157 3.55 17.45 18.86
N SER A 158 2.79 16.82 19.78
CA SER A 158 2.94 15.41 20.13
C SER A 158 1.80 14.61 19.50
N PHE A 159 2.10 13.41 19.02
CA PHE A 159 1.11 12.47 18.48
C PHE A 159 0.88 11.27 19.41
N GLU A 160 1.42 11.26 20.63
CA GLU A 160 1.21 10.17 21.60
C GLU A 160 -0.26 10.13 22.07
N ASP A 161 -0.78 11.28 22.48
CA ASP A 161 -2.16 11.45 22.92
C ASP A 161 -2.91 12.31 21.89
N LEU A 162 -3.83 11.68 21.15
CA LEU A 162 -4.67 12.38 20.18
C LEU A 162 -6.00 12.78 20.82
N ASP A 163 -6.43 14.02 20.57
CA ASP A 163 -7.76 14.46 20.97
C ASP A 163 -8.83 13.64 20.22
N PRO A 164 -9.85 13.10 20.93
CA PRO A 164 -10.83 12.21 20.31
C PRO A 164 -11.73 12.93 19.30
N ILE A 165 -11.94 14.25 19.45
CA ILE A 165 -12.77 15.06 18.55
C ILE A 165 -12.26 16.51 18.53
N LEU A 166 -11.94 17.01 17.33
CA LEU A 166 -11.78 18.44 17.03
C LEU A 166 -12.99 18.91 16.20
N TYR A 167 -13.84 19.76 16.77
CA TYR A 167 -15.03 20.29 16.07
C TYR A 167 -14.69 21.37 15.01
N VAL A 168 -13.51 21.98 15.11
CA VAL A 168 -13.02 22.99 14.18
C VAL A 168 -11.52 22.77 13.99
N ASN A 169 -11.10 22.45 12.78
CA ASN A 169 -9.67 22.38 12.45
C ASN A 169 -9.13 23.79 12.18
N PRO A 170 -8.18 24.29 12.98
CA PRO A 170 -7.55 25.58 12.71
C PRO A 170 -6.72 25.50 11.43
N ARG A 171 -6.73 26.57 10.64
CA ARG A 171 -5.80 26.72 9.51
C ARG A 171 -4.44 27.13 10.05
N LEU A 172 -3.47 26.22 10.00
CA LEU A 172 -2.10 26.46 10.44
C LEU A 172 -1.19 26.73 9.25
N GLU A 173 -0.52 27.88 9.27
CA GLU A 173 0.42 28.32 8.23
C GLU A 173 1.57 29.12 8.85
N GLY A 174 2.73 29.09 8.21
CA GLY A 174 3.90 29.88 8.60
C GLY A 174 5.04 29.05 9.20
N LYS A 175 5.95 29.73 9.90
CA LYS A 175 7.23 29.15 10.35
C LYS A 175 7.09 28.17 11.52
N ASP A 176 6.01 28.29 12.29
CA ASP A 176 5.74 27.45 13.46
C ASP A 176 4.83 26.27 13.12
N THR A 177 4.74 25.90 11.84
CA THR A 177 3.92 24.81 11.32
C THR A 177 4.79 23.81 10.55
N LYS A 178 4.55 22.52 10.77
CA LYS A 178 5.16 21.42 10.02
C LYS A 178 4.08 20.60 9.31
N ARG A 179 4.44 20.02 8.17
CA ARG A 179 3.56 19.14 7.40
C ARG A 179 3.87 17.69 7.71
N TYR A 180 2.83 16.90 7.91
CA TYR A 180 2.88 15.47 8.13
C TYR A 180 2.03 14.75 7.09
N ILE A 181 2.50 13.60 6.64
CA ILE A 181 1.73 12.64 5.85
C ILE A 181 1.30 11.49 6.74
N ARG A 182 0.06 11.05 6.57
CA ARG A 182 -0.51 9.87 7.23
C ARG A 182 -1.16 8.99 6.18
N PHE A 183 -0.87 7.68 6.23
CA PHE A 183 -1.48 6.70 5.33
C PHE A 183 -2.58 5.94 6.05
N LEU A 184 -3.77 5.88 5.46
CA LEU A 184 -4.90 5.13 5.97
C LEU A 184 -5.31 4.07 4.95
N LEU A 185 -5.55 2.85 5.44
CA LEU A 185 -6.11 1.76 4.66
C LEU A 185 -7.41 1.31 5.31
N ASN A 186 -8.52 1.42 4.58
CA ASN A 186 -9.84 1.02 5.07
C ASN A 186 -10.17 1.65 6.45
N ASP A 187 -9.90 2.96 6.57
CA ASP A 187 -10.03 3.78 7.78
C ASP A 187 -9.03 3.48 8.92
N ALA A 188 -8.13 2.53 8.75
CA ALA A 188 -7.10 2.22 9.73
C ALA A 188 -5.77 2.93 9.37
N PRO A 189 -5.17 3.71 10.28
CA PRO A 189 -3.83 4.25 10.10
C PRO A 189 -2.80 3.12 9.95
N LEU A 190 -1.92 3.22 8.96
CA LEU A 190 -0.87 2.24 8.75
C LEU A 190 0.37 2.54 9.61
N PRO A 191 0.96 1.53 10.28
CA PRO A 191 2.29 1.65 10.87
C PRO A 191 3.33 1.93 9.79
N LEU A 192 4.20 2.92 10.01
CA LEU A 192 5.19 3.36 8.99
C LEU A 192 6.59 2.77 9.18
N LYS A 193 6.71 1.77 10.05
CA LYS A 193 7.97 1.04 10.20
C LYS A 193 8.39 0.46 8.85
N GLY A 194 9.66 0.65 8.49
CA GLY A 194 10.22 0.32 7.18
C GLY A 194 10.55 1.55 6.32
N LEU A 195 9.85 2.67 6.57
CA LEU A 195 10.20 3.99 6.05
C LEU A 195 11.14 4.70 7.03
N LYS A 196 12.44 4.76 6.71
CA LYS A 196 13.48 5.33 7.56
C LYS A 196 13.26 6.81 7.88
N GLY A 197 12.78 7.59 6.90
CA GLY A 197 12.40 8.98 7.07
C GLY A 197 11.19 9.20 7.97
N CYS A 198 10.48 8.11 8.31
CA CYS A 198 9.35 8.07 9.23
C CYS A 198 9.70 7.32 10.53
N ASP A 199 10.99 7.08 10.81
CA ASP A 199 11.44 6.49 12.07
C ASP A 199 10.97 7.34 13.25
N GLY A 200 10.40 6.69 14.28
CA GLY A 200 9.77 7.38 15.41
C GLY A 200 8.40 7.99 15.10
N SER A 201 7.77 7.60 13.98
CA SER A 201 6.37 7.94 13.73
C SER A 201 5.46 7.34 14.80
N GLU A 202 4.59 8.19 15.33
CA GLU A 202 3.56 7.82 16.29
C GLU A 202 2.19 7.96 15.63
N ASN A 203 1.30 6.99 15.85
CA ASN A 203 -0.05 6.95 15.28
C ASN A 203 -0.13 7.12 13.73
N GLY A 204 0.97 6.81 13.03
CA GLY A 204 1.10 6.88 11.56
C GLY A 204 1.44 8.26 11.02
N PHE A 205 1.79 9.24 11.86
CA PHE A 205 2.22 10.57 11.39
C PHE A 205 3.71 10.58 11.04
N CYS A 206 4.03 10.88 9.79
CA CYS A 206 5.40 11.05 9.31
C CYS A 206 5.64 12.46 8.77
N PRO A 207 6.76 13.13 9.09
CA PRO A 207 7.09 14.39 8.44
C PRO A 207 7.13 14.23 6.91
N VAL A 208 6.48 15.13 6.16
CA VAL A 208 6.46 15.06 4.69
C VAL A 208 7.89 15.07 4.12
N GLU A 209 8.79 15.87 4.70
CA GLU A 209 10.20 15.91 4.30
C GLU A 209 10.92 14.58 4.54
N GLY A 210 10.57 13.88 5.62
CA GLY A 210 11.09 12.56 5.92
C GLY A 210 10.66 11.52 4.89
N PHE A 211 9.35 11.46 4.59
CA PHE A 211 8.82 10.60 3.54
C PHE A 211 9.47 10.88 2.17
N LEU A 212 9.51 12.15 1.74
CA LEU A 212 10.12 12.54 0.47
C LEU A 212 11.61 12.18 0.40
N GLY A 213 12.33 12.27 1.51
CA GLY A 213 13.75 11.87 1.61
C GLY A 213 14.02 10.37 1.43
N ASP A 214 12.98 9.53 1.43
CA ASP A 214 13.07 8.09 1.19
C ASP A 214 12.56 7.66 -0.19
N VAL A 215 11.79 8.50 -0.89
CA VAL A 215 11.15 8.14 -2.18
C VAL A 215 12.16 7.63 -3.21
N GLU A 216 13.33 8.27 -3.34
CA GLU A 216 14.38 7.81 -4.26
C GLU A 216 14.90 6.42 -3.90
N LYS A 217 15.06 6.12 -2.60
CA LYS A 217 15.47 4.79 -2.13
C LYS A 217 14.38 3.75 -2.37
N LEU A 218 13.10 4.13 -2.22
CA LEU A 218 11.98 3.25 -2.56
C LEU A 218 11.98 2.93 -4.05
N LYS A 219 12.30 3.90 -4.91
CA LYS A 219 12.45 3.69 -6.35
C LYS A 219 13.58 2.71 -6.66
N ASP A 220 14.75 2.93 -6.09
CA ASP A 220 15.91 2.05 -6.29
C ASP A 220 15.60 0.62 -5.82
N ARG A 221 15.00 0.49 -4.62
CA ARG A 221 14.58 -0.80 -4.05
C ARG A 221 13.45 -1.46 -4.82
N ALA A 222 12.69 -0.75 -5.65
CA ALA A 222 11.64 -1.39 -6.46
C ALA A 222 12.23 -2.14 -7.66
N GLU A 223 13.48 -1.86 -8.02
CA GLU A 223 14.23 -2.50 -9.11
C GLU A 223 13.42 -2.64 -10.42
N TYR A 224 12.60 -1.64 -10.74
CA TYR A 224 11.55 -1.73 -11.78
C TYR A 224 12.05 -2.36 -13.09
N GLN A 225 13.21 -1.92 -13.59
CA GLN A 225 13.77 -2.42 -14.84
C GLN A 225 14.20 -3.88 -14.74
N PHE A 226 14.82 -4.29 -13.64
CA PHE A 226 15.24 -5.68 -13.45
C PHE A 226 14.02 -6.58 -13.16
N ALA A 227 13.08 -6.11 -12.34
CA ALA A 227 11.84 -6.82 -12.06
C ALA A 227 11.00 -7.06 -13.32
N CYS A 228 10.87 -6.09 -14.22
CA CYS A 228 10.02 -6.23 -15.41
C CYS A 228 10.73 -6.84 -16.64
N PHE A 229 12.05 -6.64 -16.77
CA PHE A 229 12.77 -7.00 -18.00
C PHE A 229 14.03 -7.85 -17.77
N GLY A 230 14.37 -8.15 -16.51
CA GLY A 230 15.49 -9.00 -16.15
C GLY A 230 15.16 -10.49 -16.25
N GLU A 231 16.21 -11.31 -16.19
CA GLU A 231 16.10 -12.76 -16.09
C GLU A 231 16.39 -13.20 -14.65
N TYR A 232 15.43 -13.90 -14.03
CA TYR A 232 15.54 -14.43 -12.67
C TYR A 232 14.58 -15.62 -12.51
N PRO A 233 14.80 -16.51 -11.52
CA PRO A 233 13.95 -17.67 -11.32
C PRO A 233 12.49 -17.30 -10.99
N HIS A 234 11.54 -18.06 -11.54
CA HIS A 234 10.11 -17.89 -11.27
C HIS A 234 9.54 -19.10 -10.53
N GLY A 235 8.31 -18.95 -10.00
CA GLY A 235 7.56 -20.06 -9.40
C GLY A 235 7.79 -20.27 -7.90
N LYS A 236 8.55 -19.39 -7.24
CA LYS A 236 8.65 -19.30 -5.78
C LYS A 236 8.38 -17.87 -5.32
N GLN A 237 7.93 -17.74 -4.08
CA GLN A 237 7.83 -16.43 -3.44
C GLN A 237 9.23 -15.90 -3.10
N VAL A 238 9.35 -14.58 -3.02
CA VAL A 238 10.56 -13.86 -2.58
C VAL A 238 10.35 -13.19 -1.22
N GLY A 239 11.42 -12.70 -0.61
CA GLY A 239 11.36 -12.11 0.72
C GLY A 239 11.09 -10.61 0.78
N ASP A 240 11.38 -9.84 -0.28
CA ASP A 240 11.33 -8.37 -0.22
C ASP A 240 10.56 -7.67 -1.35
N GLY A 241 9.72 -8.38 -2.10
CA GLY A 241 8.92 -7.77 -3.16
C GLY A 241 9.74 -7.40 -4.41
N VAL A 242 10.90 -8.03 -4.60
CA VAL A 242 11.89 -7.81 -5.67
C VAL A 242 12.49 -9.14 -6.13
N PRO A 243 13.07 -9.22 -7.33
CA PRO A 243 13.69 -10.45 -7.77
C PRO A 243 14.91 -10.83 -6.93
N GLU A 244 15.12 -12.12 -6.69
CA GLU A 244 16.30 -12.66 -6.01
C GLU A 244 17.16 -13.43 -7.03
N LEU A 245 18.45 -13.09 -7.07
CA LEU A 245 19.45 -13.86 -7.82
C LEU A 245 19.86 -15.07 -6.98
N GLU A 246 19.99 -16.25 -7.62
CA GLU A 246 20.60 -17.43 -7.00
C GLU A 246 22.10 -17.27 -6.77
#